data_AF-A0A6N2JIC9-F1
#
_entry.id   AF-A0A6N2JIC9-F1
#
_cell.length_a   1.000
_cell.length_b   1.000
_cell.length_c   1.000
_cell.angle_alpha   90.00
_cell.angle_beta   90.00
_cell.angle_gamma   90.00
#
_symmetry.space_group_name_H-M   'P 1'
#
loop_
_entity.id
_entity.type
_entity.pdbx_description
1 polymer ?
#
loop_
_entity_poly.entity_id
_entity_poly.type
_entity_poly.pdbx_seq_one_letter_code
_entity_poly.pdbx_strand_id
1 'polypeptide(L)'
;MHWTRIISALLVVPLVLAAIALGGWAFTAAFALLVIFGEMEYFALVRAKEIFPASKITIFVSLALLIVSQVRVDLADAVIPIAGTFICFYLLFQTRIATISDISASILGLFYGGYLPSFWVRIRGLGDGNIFEISDRLHQFDFFNQLRNIEQLSWLRITFPVTDGSVYVVMGFCCIWASDVGAYIFGKIIGRTRLSDISPKKTVEGAIAGLLCCCLTAIIWAYSLGWAQWWLLGAILGLLIGIAGLLGDLTESMMKRDAGVKDSGQIMPGHGGILDRADSYVFTAPLVYYFITLILPIVHKAS
;
A
#
# COMPACT_ATOMS: atom_id res chain seq x y z
N MET A 1 15.92 -18.91 14.87
CA MET A 1 14.74 -18.04 14.62
C MET A 1 15.07 -16.66 14.05
N HIS A 2 16.25 -16.03 14.30
CA HIS A 2 16.58 -14.73 13.68
C HIS A 2 17.04 -14.83 12.21
N TRP A 3 17.75 -15.90 11.83
CA TRP A 3 18.26 -16.08 10.47
C TRP A 3 17.17 -16.22 9.40
N THR A 4 16.11 -16.99 9.68
CA THR A 4 14.96 -17.12 8.78
C THR A 4 14.27 -15.76 8.54
N ARG A 5 14.31 -14.85 9.52
CA ARG A 5 13.78 -13.47 9.42
C ARG A 5 14.60 -12.56 8.53
N ILE A 6 15.92 -12.63 8.68
CA ILE A 6 16.83 -11.82 7.88
C ILE A 6 16.82 -12.31 6.42
N ILE A 7 16.90 -13.62 6.19
CA ILE A 7 17.00 -14.21 4.83
C ILE A 7 15.78 -13.86 3.97
N SER A 8 14.59 -13.98 4.52
CA SER A 8 13.34 -13.65 3.81
C SER A 8 13.12 -12.16 3.64
N ALA A 9 13.51 -11.30 4.59
CA ALA A 9 13.51 -9.85 4.35
C ALA A 9 14.47 -9.48 3.20
N LEU A 10 15.64 -10.14 3.16
CA LEU A 10 16.65 -9.97 2.13
C LEU A 10 16.22 -10.53 0.77
N LEU A 11 15.22 -11.42 0.72
CA LEU A 11 14.61 -11.89 -0.54
C LEU A 11 13.41 -11.04 -0.97
N VAL A 12 12.54 -10.68 -0.03
CA VAL A 12 11.28 -9.97 -0.31
C VAL A 12 11.55 -8.53 -0.74
N VAL A 13 12.47 -7.81 -0.08
CA VAL A 13 12.74 -6.41 -0.44
C VAL A 13 13.28 -6.27 -1.87
N PRO A 14 14.30 -7.03 -2.31
CA PRO A 14 14.73 -7.01 -3.72
C PRO A 14 13.65 -7.46 -4.69
N LEU A 15 12.79 -8.42 -4.31
CA LEU A 15 11.68 -8.86 -5.15
C LEU A 15 10.64 -7.76 -5.35
N VAL A 16 10.31 -7.02 -4.29
CA VAL A 16 9.41 -5.85 -4.37
C VAL A 16 10.02 -4.76 -5.24
N LEU A 17 11.30 -4.43 -5.03
CA LEU A 17 12.00 -3.44 -5.85
C LEU A 17 12.10 -3.87 -7.32
N ALA A 18 12.35 -5.16 -7.59
CA ALA A 18 12.36 -5.72 -8.93
C ALA A 18 10.96 -5.64 -9.59
N ALA A 19 9.89 -5.92 -8.84
CA ALA A 19 8.52 -5.77 -9.34
C ALA A 19 8.20 -4.30 -9.69
N ILE A 20 8.63 -3.36 -8.85
CA ILE A 20 8.48 -1.91 -9.11
C ILE A 20 9.25 -1.51 -10.38
N ALA A 21 10.48 -2.01 -10.53
CA ALA A 21 11.35 -1.72 -11.66
C ALA A 21 10.81 -2.30 -12.98
N LEU A 22 10.32 -3.54 -12.99
CA LEU A 22 9.73 -4.18 -14.17
C LEU A 22 8.43 -3.49 -14.63
N GLY A 23 7.62 -3.02 -13.68
CA GLY A 23 6.40 -2.28 -13.99
C GLY A 23 5.32 -3.06 -14.71
N GLY A 24 4.33 -2.33 -15.23
CA GLY A 24 3.24 -2.87 -16.03
C GLY A 24 2.56 -4.09 -15.41
N TRP A 25 2.32 -5.11 -16.23
CA TRP A 25 1.69 -6.37 -15.81
C TRP A 25 2.51 -7.15 -14.77
N ALA A 26 3.83 -7.01 -14.74
CA ALA A 26 4.66 -7.69 -13.74
C ALA A 26 4.41 -7.12 -12.34
N PHE A 27 4.32 -5.79 -12.23
CA PHE A 27 3.95 -5.12 -10.99
C PHE A 27 2.51 -5.45 -10.57
N THR A 28 1.56 -5.41 -11.52
CA THR A 28 0.15 -5.80 -11.25
C THR A 28 0.05 -7.24 -10.76
N ALA A 29 0.80 -8.18 -11.35
CA ALA A 29 0.81 -9.58 -10.93
C ALA A 29 1.40 -9.77 -9.51
N ALA A 30 2.48 -9.05 -9.19
CA ALA A 30 3.05 -9.08 -7.84
C ALA A 30 2.06 -8.54 -6.79
N PHE A 31 1.38 -7.43 -7.09
CA PHE A 31 0.33 -6.88 -6.22
C PHE A 31 -0.90 -7.78 -6.15
N ALA A 32 -1.26 -8.46 -7.24
CA ALA A 32 -2.35 -9.44 -7.26
C ALA A 32 -2.09 -10.59 -6.29
N LEU A 33 -0.87 -11.13 -6.23
CA LEU A 33 -0.51 -12.16 -5.25
C LEU A 33 -0.65 -11.66 -3.82
N LEU A 34 -0.15 -10.44 -3.56
CA LEU A 34 -0.26 -9.80 -2.26
C LEU A 34 -1.72 -9.59 -1.85
N VAL A 35 -2.59 -9.15 -2.76
CA VAL A 35 -4.04 -8.99 -2.54
C VAL A 35 -4.71 -10.34 -2.28
N ILE A 36 -4.43 -11.37 -3.08
CA ILE A 36 -4.99 -12.72 -2.88
C ILE A 36 -4.66 -13.22 -1.47
N PHE A 37 -3.38 -13.19 -1.10
CA PHE A 37 -2.97 -13.72 0.20
C PHE A 37 -3.47 -12.86 1.37
N GLY A 38 -3.43 -11.53 1.25
CA GLY A 38 -3.97 -10.62 2.26
C GLY A 38 -5.48 -10.81 2.46
N GLU A 39 -6.25 -10.96 1.39
CA GLU A 39 -7.68 -11.23 1.49
C GLU A 39 -7.98 -12.63 2.03
N MET A 40 -7.17 -13.65 1.69
CA MET A 40 -7.32 -14.98 2.28
C MET A 40 -7.15 -14.96 3.80
N GLU A 41 -6.17 -14.21 4.31
CA GLU A 41 -5.94 -14.03 5.75
C GLU A 41 -7.07 -13.21 6.39
N TYR A 42 -7.49 -12.11 5.76
CA TYR A 42 -8.65 -11.33 6.20
C TYR A 42 -9.91 -12.20 6.32
N PHE A 43 -10.22 -13.00 5.29
CA PHE A 43 -11.39 -13.87 5.34
C PHE A 43 -11.24 -15.03 6.33
N ALA A 44 -10.02 -15.46 6.64
CA ALA A 44 -9.80 -16.41 7.73
C ALA A 44 -10.12 -15.77 9.09
N LEU A 45 -9.73 -14.51 9.33
CA LEU A 45 -10.09 -13.77 10.54
C LEU A 45 -11.61 -13.62 10.69
N VAL A 46 -12.29 -13.26 9.61
CA VAL A 46 -13.75 -13.12 9.59
C VAL A 46 -14.44 -14.46 9.90
N ARG A 47 -13.96 -15.57 9.32
CA ARG A 47 -14.51 -16.91 9.59
C ARG A 47 -14.28 -17.39 11.01
N ALA A 48 -13.20 -16.95 11.67
CA ALA A 48 -12.96 -17.26 13.09
C ALA A 48 -14.07 -16.70 14.01
N LYS A 49 -14.89 -15.76 13.50
CA LYS A 49 -16.05 -15.18 14.18
C LYS A 49 -17.38 -15.78 13.72
N GLU A 50 -17.36 -16.93 13.06
CA GLU A 50 -18.55 -17.60 12.52
C GLU A 50 -19.32 -16.74 11.49
N ILE A 51 -18.61 -15.83 10.80
CA ILE A 51 -19.12 -15.01 9.69
C ILE A 51 -18.68 -15.68 8.38
N PHE A 52 -19.60 -15.78 7.42
CA PHE A 52 -19.43 -16.52 6.16
C PHE A 52 -19.52 -15.57 4.96
N PRO A 53 -18.48 -14.74 4.73
CA PRO A 53 -18.48 -13.77 3.63
C PRO A 53 -18.34 -14.45 2.26
N ALA A 54 -18.64 -13.70 1.20
CA ALA A 54 -18.50 -14.11 -0.20
C ALA A 54 -17.02 -14.14 -0.67
N SER A 55 -16.13 -14.79 0.10
CA SER A 55 -14.67 -14.69 -0.04
C SER A 55 -14.17 -14.89 -1.47
N LYS A 56 -14.65 -15.93 -2.16
CA LYS A 56 -14.18 -16.28 -3.52
C LYS A 56 -14.54 -15.22 -4.55
N ILE A 57 -15.75 -14.66 -4.45
CA ILE A 57 -16.22 -13.63 -5.37
C ILE A 57 -15.50 -12.33 -5.09
N THR A 58 -15.33 -11.97 -3.82
CA THR A 58 -14.57 -10.78 -3.46
C THR A 58 -13.15 -10.83 -4.01
N ILE A 59 -12.41 -11.94 -3.82
CA ILE A 59 -11.07 -12.11 -4.37
C ILE A 59 -11.07 -11.98 -5.90
N PHE A 60 -12.01 -12.63 -6.59
CA PHE A 60 -12.12 -12.54 -8.04
C PHE A 60 -12.36 -11.11 -8.52
N VAL A 61 -13.27 -10.39 -7.86
CA VAL A 61 -13.55 -8.99 -8.16
C VAL A 61 -12.33 -8.12 -7.89
N SER A 62 -11.64 -8.30 -6.76
CA SER A 62 -10.44 -7.55 -6.41
C SER A 62 -9.35 -7.73 -7.47
N LEU A 63 -9.17 -8.93 -8.01
CA LEU A 63 -8.26 -9.19 -9.12
C LEU A 63 -8.71 -8.49 -10.41
N ALA A 64 -10.00 -8.56 -10.75
CA ALA A 64 -10.55 -7.84 -11.90
C ALA A 64 -10.34 -6.32 -11.76
N LEU A 65 -10.46 -5.78 -10.56
CA LEU A 65 -10.22 -4.37 -10.26
C LEU A 65 -8.75 -3.98 -10.48
N LEU A 66 -7.77 -4.82 -10.11
CA LEU A 66 -6.36 -4.57 -10.39
C LEU A 66 -6.08 -4.53 -11.89
N ILE A 67 -6.70 -5.44 -12.65
CA ILE A 67 -6.60 -5.50 -14.11
C ILE A 67 -7.22 -4.23 -14.73
N VAL A 68 -8.41 -3.84 -14.30
CA VAL A 68 -9.07 -2.60 -14.77
C VAL A 68 -8.21 -1.38 -14.43
N SER A 69 -7.64 -1.33 -13.23
CA SER A 69 -6.75 -0.23 -12.80
C SER A 69 -5.51 -0.10 -13.69
N GLN A 70 -5.00 -1.21 -14.23
CA GLN A 70 -3.88 -1.20 -15.17
C GLN A 70 -4.28 -0.75 -16.58
N VAL A 71 -5.51 -1.06 -17.02
CA VAL A 71 -5.97 -0.81 -18.40
C VAL A 71 -6.63 0.57 -18.55
N ARG A 72 -7.52 0.93 -17.62
CA ARG A 72 -8.27 2.21 -17.60
C ARG A 72 -8.55 2.63 -16.16
N VAL A 73 -7.79 3.62 -15.69
CA VAL A 73 -7.91 4.14 -14.33
C VAL A 73 -9.28 4.76 -14.05
N ASP A 74 -9.90 5.43 -15.04
CA ASP A 74 -11.21 6.08 -14.90
C ASP A 74 -12.35 5.08 -14.63
N LEU A 75 -12.22 3.84 -15.10
CA LEU A 75 -13.24 2.80 -14.93
C LEU A 75 -13.09 2.07 -13.59
N ALA A 76 -11.92 2.14 -12.95
CA ALA A 76 -11.64 1.36 -11.76
C ALA A 76 -12.52 1.78 -10.57
N ASP A 77 -12.93 3.05 -10.48
CA ASP A 77 -13.83 3.52 -9.42
C ASP A 77 -15.28 3.06 -9.65
N ALA A 78 -15.69 2.86 -10.90
CA ALA A 78 -17.00 2.32 -11.24
C ALA A 78 -17.15 0.82 -10.88
N VAL A 79 -16.03 0.09 -10.75
CA VAL A 79 -16.05 -1.34 -10.38
C VAL A 79 -16.60 -1.55 -8.97
N ILE A 80 -16.39 -0.61 -8.03
CA ILE A 80 -16.82 -0.75 -6.64
C ILE A 80 -18.34 -0.85 -6.47
N PRO A 81 -19.16 0.11 -6.93
CA PRO A 81 -20.61 0.02 -6.78
C PRO A 81 -21.20 -1.17 -7.54
N ILE A 82 -20.64 -1.49 -8.72
CA ILE A 82 -21.08 -2.62 -9.54
C ILE A 82 -20.81 -3.93 -8.78
N ALA A 83 -19.57 -4.14 -8.34
CA ALA A 83 -19.20 -5.36 -7.67
C ALA A 83 -19.82 -5.51 -6.29
N GLY A 84 -19.96 -4.42 -5.53
CA GLY A 84 -20.70 -4.42 -4.26
C GLY A 84 -22.14 -4.89 -4.45
N THR A 85 -22.82 -4.42 -5.51
CA THR A 85 -24.17 -4.87 -5.86
C THR A 85 -24.21 -6.36 -6.18
N PHE A 86 -23.27 -6.86 -6.99
CA PHE A 86 -23.18 -8.29 -7.32
C PHE A 86 -22.87 -9.16 -6.11
N ILE A 87 -22.01 -8.72 -5.19
CA ILE A 87 -21.71 -9.42 -3.93
C ILE A 87 -22.98 -9.53 -3.08
N CYS A 88 -23.74 -8.45 -2.94
CA CYS A 88 -25.02 -8.46 -2.21
C CYS A 88 -26.03 -9.42 -2.82
N PHE A 89 -26.20 -9.40 -4.15
CA PHE A 89 -27.09 -10.34 -4.84
C PHE A 89 -26.63 -11.78 -4.72
N TYR A 90 -25.33 -12.05 -4.84
CA TYR A 90 -24.81 -13.39 -4.65
C TYR A 90 -25.11 -13.95 -3.26
N LEU A 91 -24.96 -13.13 -2.22
CA LEU A 91 -25.28 -13.52 -0.84
C LEU A 91 -26.78 -13.81 -0.64
N LEU A 92 -27.66 -13.14 -1.39
CA LEU A 92 -29.11 -13.41 -1.37
C LEU A 92 -29.46 -14.83 -1.84
N PHE A 93 -28.71 -15.34 -2.84
CA PHE A 93 -28.95 -16.65 -3.44
C PHE A 93 -28.23 -17.80 -2.75
N GLN A 94 -27.56 -17.55 -1.62
CA GLN A 94 -26.93 -18.62 -0.85
C GLN A 94 -27.97 -19.45 -0.08
N THR A 95 -27.63 -20.71 0.18
CA THR A 95 -28.48 -21.67 0.92
C THR A 95 -28.74 -21.25 2.37
N ARG A 96 -27.88 -20.41 2.93
CA ARG A 96 -28.04 -19.81 4.25
C ARG A 96 -28.51 -18.37 4.09
N ILE A 97 -29.44 -17.96 4.96
CA ILE A 97 -29.84 -16.55 5.07
C ILE A 97 -28.60 -15.74 5.48
N ALA A 98 -28.13 -14.89 4.56
CA ALA A 98 -27.00 -14.01 4.80
C ALA A 98 -27.32 -13.00 5.89
N THR A 99 -26.38 -12.80 6.80
CA THR A 99 -26.48 -11.80 7.86
C THR A 99 -25.90 -10.46 7.39
N ILE A 100 -26.25 -9.38 8.09
CA ILE A 100 -25.64 -8.05 7.85
C ILE A 100 -24.12 -8.15 7.97
N SER A 101 -23.60 -8.93 8.94
CA SER A 101 -22.17 -9.16 9.13
C SER A 101 -21.50 -9.81 7.92
N ASP A 102 -22.17 -10.75 7.24
CA ASP A 102 -21.63 -11.42 6.05
C ASP A 102 -21.47 -10.42 4.89
N ILE A 103 -22.47 -9.56 4.70
CA ILE A 103 -22.46 -8.50 3.68
C ILE A 103 -21.37 -7.47 4.02
N SER A 104 -21.36 -6.95 5.25
CA SER A 104 -20.39 -5.96 5.70
C SER A 104 -18.95 -6.46 5.58
N ALA A 105 -18.67 -7.71 5.98
CA ALA A 105 -17.34 -8.29 5.85
C ALA A 105 -16.94 -8.53 4.38
N SER A 106 -17.88 -8.86 3.50
CA SER A 106 -17.59 -9.03 2.07
C SER A 106 -17.27 -7.70 1.38
N ILE A 107 -18.04 -6.64 1.70
CA ILE A 107 -17.81 -5.29 1.19
C ILE A 107 -16.52 -4.70 1.77
N LEU A 108 -16.29 -4.88 3.07
CA LEU A 108 -15.05 -4.44 3.70
C LEU A 108 -13.84 -5.16 3.12
N GLY A 109 -13.92 -6.48 2.87
CA GLY A 109 -12.88 -7.22 2.17
C GLY A 109 -12.57 -6.64 0.79
N LEU A 110 -13.60 -6.31 -0.01
CA LEU A 110 -13.41 -5.69 -1.32
C LEU A 110 -12.75 -4.31 -1.21
N PHE A 111 -13.23 -3.48 -0.29
CA PHE A 111 -12.72 -2.13 -0.10
C PHE A 111 -11.27 -2.16 0.44
N TYR A 112 -11.06 -2.84 1.55
CA TYR A 112 -9.79 -2.89 2.28
C TYR A 112 -8.73 -3.73 1.56
N GLY A 113 -9.09 -4.92 1.08
CA GLY A 113 -8.17 -5.87 0.45
C GLY A 113 -7.95 -5.64 -1.05
N GLY A 114 -8.95 -5.14 -1.78
CA GLY A 114 -8.86 -4.95 -3.22
C GLY A 114 -8.71 -3.50 -3.64
N TYR A 115 -9.65 -2.64 -3.24
CA TYR A 115 -9.76 -1.28 -3.74
C TYR A 115 -8.63 -0.37 -3.30
N LEU A 116 -8.33 -0.32 -2.01
CA LEU A 116 -7.26 0.54 -1.51
C LEU A 116 -5.90 0.13 -2.09
N PRO A 117 -5.51 -1.17 -2.14
CA PRO A 117 -4.26 -1.59 -2.78
C PRO A 117 -4.20 -1.33 -4.29
N SER A 118 -5.36 -1.27 -4.99
CA SER A 118 -5.39 -0.97 -6.43
C SER A 118 -4.76 0.37 -6.79
N PHE A 119 -4.74 1.33 -5.86
CA PHE A 119 -4.10 2.63 -6.08
C PHE A 119 -2.59 2.52 -6.29
N TRP A 120 -1.90 1.52 -5.73
CA TRP A 120 -0.47 1.31 -6.04
C TRP A 120 -0.25 0.97 -7.52
N VAL A 121 -1.14 0.17 -8.11
CA VAL A 121 -1.11 -0.15 -9.54
C VAL A 121 -1.37 1.11 -10.37
N ARG A 122 -2.34 1.94 -9.95
CA ARG A 122 -2.63 3.22 -10.62
C ARG A 122 -1.45 4.19 -10.55
N ILE A 123 -0.80 4.33 -9.39
CA ILE A 123 0.41 5.17 -9.24
C ILE A 123 1.50 4.67 -10.17
N ARG A 124 1.74 3.34 -10.23
CA ARG A 124 2.76 2.78 -11.11
C ARG A 124 2.50 3.03 -12.60
N GLY A 125 1.23 3.20 -12.99
CA GLY A 125 0.84 3.55 -14.36
C GLY A 125 0.97 5.04 -14.72
N LEU A 126 1.32 5.91 -13.77
CA LEU A 126 1.58 7.33 -14.06
C LEU A 126 2.85 7.49 -14.91
N GLY A 127 2.78 8.28 -15.98
CA GLY A 127 3.91 8.57 -16.87
C GLY A 127 4.08 7.63 -18.08
N ASP A 128 3.32 6.52 -18.19
CA ASP A 128 3.38 5.60 -19.35
C ASP A 128 2.62 6.14 -20.60
N GLY A 129 2.73 7.44 -20.89
CA GLY A 129 2.20 8.08 -22.11
C GLY A 129 0.67 8.19 -22.22
N ASN A 130 -0.10 7.74 -21.23
CA ASN A 130 -1.58 7.77 -21.27
C ASN A 130 -2.24 8.61 -20.17
N ILE A 131 -1.52 8.99 -19.10
CA ILE A 131 -2.13 9.62 -17.94
C ILE A 131 -1.16 10.67 -17.39
N PHE A 132 -1.43 11.93 -17.75
CA PHE A 132 -0.78 13.15 -17.26
C PHE A 132 0.74 13.24 -17.44
N GLU A 133 1.20 14.12 -18.33
CA GLU A 133 2.56 14.67 -18.29
C GLU A 133 2.71 15.51 -17.00
N ILE A 134 3.19 14.89 -15.93
CA ILE A 134 3.64 15.65 -14.76
C ILE A 134 5.04 16.19 -15.10
N SER A 135 5.04 17.31 -15.83
CA SER A 135 6.14 18.28 -15.99
C SER A 135 7.56 17.68 -16.03
N ASP A 136 8.12 17.53 -17.24
CA ASP A 136 9.49 17.71 -17.78
C ASP A 136 10.71 18.06 -16.87
N ARG A 137 10.66 17.95 -15.55
CA ARG A 137 11.74 18.33 -14.60
C ARG A 137 12.35 17.19 -13.83
N LEU A 138 11.90 15.95 -14.03
CA LEU A 138 12.66 14.76 -13.61
C LEU A 138 13.97 14.60 -14.38
N HIS A 139 14.15 15.32 -15.50
CA HIS A 139 15.39 15.34 -16.28
C HIS A 139 16.60 15.96 -15.55
N GLN A 140 16.40 16.63 -14.42
CA GLN A 140 17.44 17.50 -13.84
C GLN A 140 18.28 16.84 -12.72
N PHE A 141 17.97 15.61 -12.29
CA PHE A 141 18.69 14.96 -11.19
C PHE A 141 19.52 13.74 -11.61
N ASP A 142 20.83 13.83 -11.34
CA ASP A 142 21.87 12.87 -11.69
C ASP A 142 21.63 11.46 -11.13
N PHE A 143 21.00 11.30 -9.96
CA PHE A 143 20.80 9.98 -9.34
C PHE A 143 19.90 9.05 -10.18
N PHE A 144 18.77 9.56 -10.67
CA PHE A 144 17.85 8.78 -11.51
C PHE A 144 18.37 8.65 -12.94
N ASN A 145 19.09 9.64 -13.45
CA ASN A 145 19.83 9.53 -14.71
C ASN A 145 20.95 8.47 -14.61
N GLN A 146 21.60 8.33 -13.45
CA GLN A 146 22.63 7.33 -13.21
C GLN A 146 22.03 5.92 -13.10
N LEU A 147 20.85 5.77 -12.50
CA LEU A 147 20.04 4.54 -12.53
C LEU A 147 19.53 4.20 -13.94
N ARG A 148 19.12 5.21 -14.72
CA ARG A 148 18.74 5.05 -16.13
C ARG A 148 19.95 4.68 -17.00
N ASN A 149 21.15 5.15 -16.67
CA ASN A 149 22.39 4.71 -17.33
C ASN A 149 22.82 3.27 -16.98
N ILE A 150 22.21 2.63 -15.96
CA ILE A 150 22.37 1.18 -15.70
C ILE A 150 21.71 0.35 -16.82
N GLU A 151 20.89 0.96 -17.68
CA GLU A 151 20.40 0.35 -18.93
C GLU A 151 21.52 -0.10 -19.88
N GLN A 152 22.77 0.34 -19.68
CA GLN A 152 23.94 -0.08 -20.48
C GLN A 152 24.66 -1.34 -19.95
N LEU A 153 24.03 -2.16 -19.09
CA LEU A 153 24.49 -3.55 -18.88
C LEU A 153 24.01 -4.43 -20.06
N SER A 154 24.70 -4.26 -21.18
CA SER A 154 24.45 -4.77 -22.53
C SER A 154 24.44 -6.30 -22.72
N TRP A 155 24.55 -7.09 -21.65
CA TRP A 155 24.54 -8.56 -21.73
C TRP A 155 23.21 -9.21 -21.30
N LEU A 156 22.29 -8.47 -20.67
CA LEU A 156 21.01 -9.03 -20.16
C LEU A 156 19.74 -8.54 -20.88
N ARG A 157 19.78 -7.52 -21.76
CA ARG A 157 18.60 -6.98 -22.48
C ARG A 157 17.33 -6.77 -21.60
N ILE A 158 17.50 -6.47 -20.31
CA ILE A 158 16.40 -6.04 -19.45
C ILE A 158 16.50 -4.53 -19.35
N THR A 159 15.66 -3.81 -20.08
CA THR A 159 15.48 -2.35 -19.91
C THR A 159 14.49 -2.14 -18.77
N PHE A 160 14.87 -1.42 -17.73
CA PHE A 160 13.98 -1.07 -16.62
C PHE A 160 13.40 0.33 -16.88
N PRO A 161 12.14 0.46 -17.32
CA PRO A 161 11.56 1.78 -17.55
C PRO A 161 11.33 2.48 -16.21
N VAL A 162 12.29 3.33 -15.82
CA VAL A 162 12.13 4.27 -14.71
C VAL A 162 11.13 5.33 -15.16
N THR A 163 9.89 5.15 -14.73
CA THR A 163 8.75 6.06 -14.98
C THR A 163 8.49 6.91 -13.74
N ASP A 164 7.83 8.05 -13.89
CA ASP A 164 7.40 8.90 -12.77
C ASP A 164 6.60 8.09 -11.74
N GLY A 165 5.71 7.22 -12.21
CA GLY A 165 4.95 6.30 -11.38
C GLY A 165 5.85 5.39 -10.53
N SER A 166 6.93 4.83 -11.10
CA SER A 166 7.88 4.02 -10.33
C SER A 166 8.56 4.81 -9.21
N VAL A 167 8.91 6.08 -9.46
CA VAL A 167 9.54 6.97 -8.47
C VAL A 167 8.58 7.27 -7.32
N TYR A 168 7.31 7.56 -7.62
CA TYR A 168 6.30 7.81 -6.60
C TYR A 168 5.96 6.58 -5.77
N VAL A 169 5.95 5.40 -6.38
CA VAL A 169 5.81 4.13 -5.64
C VAL A 169 6.96 3.97 -4.65
N VAL A 170 8.21 4.13 -5.10
CA VAL A 170 9.41 4.03 -4.23
C VAL A 170 9.35 5.06 -3.11
N MET A 171 9.02 6.32 -3.42
CA MET A 171 8.85 7.37 -2.43
C MET A 171 7.84 6.98 -1.35
N GLY A 172 6.66 6.48 -1.74
CA GLY A 172 5.63 6.05 -0.81
C GLY A 172 6.11 4.93 0.12
N PHE A 173 6.74 3.89 -0.43
CA PHE A 173 7.32 2.81 0.37
C PHE A 173 8.45 3.28 1.30
N CYS A 174 9.34 4.17 0.83
CA CYS A 174 10.38 4.76 1.67
C CYS A 174 9.79 5.55 2.84
N CYS A 175 8.72 6.33 2.62
CA CYS A 175 8.03 7.05 3.68
C CYS A 175 7.42 6.11 4.73
N ILE A 176 6.79 5.00 4.29
CA ILE A 176 6.22 3.99 5.19
C ILE A 176 7.34 3.32 6.00
N TRP A 177 8.39 2.84 5.34
CA TRP A 177 9.52 2.19 6.01
C TRP A 177 10.24 3.13 6.98
N ALA A 178 10.41 4.40 6.62
CA ALA A 178 10.99 5.41 7.51
C ALA A 178 10.11 5.64 8.75
N SER A 179 8.78 5.65 8.59
CA SER A 179 7.83 5.75 9.70
C SER A 179 7.94 4.56 10.64
N ASP A 180 7.95 3.33 10.11
CA ASP A 180 8.02 2.11 10.92
C ASP A 180 9.36 1.98 11.66
N VAL A 181 10.47 2.26 10.97
CA VAL A 181 11.81 2.25 11.56
C VAL A 181 11.94 3.33 12.63
N GLY A 182 11.47 4.55 12.34
CA GLY A 182 11.46 5.65 13.30
C GLY A 182 10.64 5.31 14.55
N ALA A 183 9.41 4.84 14.35
CA ALA A 183 8.53 4.47 15.45
C ALA A 183 9.11 3.34 16.31
N TYR A 184 9.75 2.35 15.70
CA TYR A 184 10.39 1.25 16.42
C TYR A 184 11.61 1.71 17.22
N ILE A 185 12.54 2.46 16.60
CA ILE A 185 13.78 2.89 17.24
C ILE A 185 13.49 3.84 18.40
N PHE A 186 12.77 4.93 18.12
CA PHE A 186 12.48 5.94 19.14
C PHE A 186 11.45 5.46 20.15
N GLY A 187 10.50 4.62 19.73
CA GLY A 187 9.57 3.97 20.64
C GLY A 187 10.26 3.04 21.64
N LYS A 188 11.37 2.40 21.25
CA LYS A 188 12.16 1.54 22.15
C LYS A 188 13.07 2.34 23.10
N ILE A 189 13.63 3.47 22.64
CA ILE A 189 14.59 4.27 23.42
C ILE A 189 13.86 5.20 24.40
N ILE A 190 12.80 5.88 23.93
CA ILE A 190 12.15 6.98 24.64
C ILE A 190 10.71 6.63 25.06
N GLY A 191 10.13 5.58 24.48
CA GLY A 191 8.72 5.24 24.69
C GLY A 191 8.40 4.93 26.16
N ARG A 192 7.41 5.64 26.68
CA ARG A 192 6.91 5.48 28.06
C ARG A 192 5.40 5.29 28.08
N THR A 193 4.70 5.97 27.19
CA THR A 193 3.23 6.01 27.16
C THR A 193 2.70 5.04 26.11
N ARG A 194 1.83 4.11 26.49
CA ARG A 194 1.19 3.19 25.53
C ARG A 194 0.22 3.94 24.62
N LEU A 195 0.20 3.57 23.34
CA LEU A 195 -0.64 4.24 22.33
C LEU A 195 -2.09 3.78 22.41
N SER A 196 -2.33 2.47 22.57
CA SER A 196 -3.67 1.90 22.68
C SER A 196 -3.65 0.55 23.40
N ASP A 197 -4.79 0.15 23.97
CA ASP A 197 -4.97 -1.18 24.55
C ASP A 197 -5.00 -2.29 23.48
N ILE A 198 -5.34 -1.94 22.24
CA ILE A 198 -5.38 -2.85 21.09
C ILE A 198 -3.96 -3.27 20.68
N SER A 199 -2.99 -2.34 20.74
CA SER A 199 -1.59 -2.55 20.41
C SER A 199 -0.66 -2.12 21.56
N PRO A 200 -0.54 -2.93 22.63
CA PRO A 200 0.14 -2.53 23.87
C PRO A 200 1.66 -2.34 23.73
N LYS A 201 2.24 -2.73 22.59
CA LYS A 201 3.66 -2.56 22.30
C LYS A 201 3.99 -1.22 21.63
N LYS A 202 2.99 -0.51 21.09
CA LYS A 202 3.20 0.79 20.47
C LYS A 202 3.14 1.89 21.51
N THR A 203 4.03 2.86 21.39
CA THR A 203 4.13 4.00 22.29
C THR A 203 3.77 5.30 21.57
N VAL A 204 3.22 6.27 22.31
CA VAL A 204 2.87 7.60 21.78
C VAL A 204 4.12 8.31 21.28
N GLU A 205 5.21 8.23 22.03
CA GLU A 205 6.49 8.85 21.66
C GLU A 205 7.06 8.21 20.39
N GLY A 206 6.93 6.88 20.26
CA GLY A 206 7.28 6.17 19.03
C GLY A 206 6.43 6.61 17.84
N ALA A 207 5.10 6.70 18.01
CA ALA A 207 4.20 7.15 16.94
C ALA A 207 4.53 8.56 16.44
N ILE A 208 4.80 9.51 17.36
CA ILE A 208 5.21 10.88 17.00
C ILE A 208 6.56 10.87 16.27
N ALA A 209 7.53 10.10 16.75
CA ALA A 209 8.84 10.01 16.11
C ALA A 209 8.75 9.37 14.70
N GLY A 210 7.94 8.33 14.52
CA GLY A 210 7.67 7.73 13.21
C GLY A 210 7.05 8.73 12.25
N LEU A 211 6.05 9.51 12.71
CA LEU A 211 5.44 10.58 11.92
C LEU A 211 6.47 11.64 11.50
N LEU A 212 7.34 12.07 12.41
CA LEU A 212 8.42 13.02 12.09
C LEU A 212 9.41 12.45 11.08
N CYS A 213 9.83 11.19 11.23
CA CYS A 213 10.68 10.51 10.25
C CYS A 213 10.01 10.44 8.87
N CYS A 214 8.71 10.12 8.83
CA CYS A 214 7.93 10.11 7.59
C CYS A 214 7.90 11.48 6.90
N CYS A 215 7.62 12.55 7.66
CA CYS A 215 7.65 13.93 7.18
C CYS A 215 9.03 14.32 6.63
N LEU A 216 10.11 14.02 7.36
CA LEU A 216 11.47 14.32 6.91
C LEU A 216 11.81 13.60 5.61
N THR A 217 11.47 12.30 5.51
CA THR A 217 11.67 11.53 4.28
C THR A 217 10.87 12.11 3.11
N ALA A 218 9.60 12.45 3.31
CA ALA A 218 8.76 13.05 2.27
C ALA A 218 9.27 14.44 1.83
N ILE A 219 9.79 15.25 2.75
CA ILE A 219 10.42 16.55 2.44
C ILE A 219 11.69 16.37 1.59
N ILE A 220 12.54 15.41 1.94
CA ILE A 220 13.76 15.10 1.17
C ILE A 220 13.39 14.65 -0.24
N TRP A 221 12.37 13.80 -0.38
CA TRP A 221 11.85 13.39 -1.69
C TRP A 221 11.26 14.57 -2.47
N ALA A 222 10.41 15.39 -1.87
CA ALA A 222 9.81 16.56 -2.51
C ALA A 222 10.89 17.56 -3.00
N TYR A 223 11.95 17.76 -2.22
CA TYR A 223 13.11 18.56 -2.63
C TYR A 223 13.83 17.92 -3.83
N SER A 224 14.08 16.61 -3.76
CA SER A 224 14.78 15.86 -4.82
C SER A 224 13.99 15.80 -6.12
N LEU A 225 12.66 15.85 -6.04
CA LEU A 225 11.74 15.88 -7.18
C LEU A 225 11.46 17.30 -7.71
N GLY A 226 12.09 18.33 -7.12
CA GLY A 226 11.96 19.72 -7.56
C GLY A 226 10.55 20.30 -7.40
N TRP A 227 9.77 19.82 -6.42
CA TRP A 227 8.42 20.32 -6.18
C TRP A 227 8.44 21.80 -5.76
N ALA A 228 7.48 22.58 -6.28
CA ALA A 228 7.22 23.92 -5.77
C ALA A 228 6.82 23.83 -4.29
N GLN A 229 7.33 24.73 -3.44
CA GLN A 229 7.07 24.68 -1.99
C GLN A 229 7.36 23.29 -1.36
N TRP A 230 8.44 22.63 -1.81
CA TRP A 230 8.82 21.27 -1.43
C TRP A 230 8.74 20.97 0.07
N TRP A 231 9.10 21.92 0.93
CA TRP A 231 9.05 21.77 2.38
C TRP A 231 7.62 21.59 2.91
N LEU A 232 6.67 22.37 2.37
CA LEU A 232 5.27 22.34 2.78
C LEU A 232 4.56 21.12 2.19
N LEU A 233 4.70 20.90 0.87
CA LEU A 233 4.06 19.77 0.20
C LEU A 233 4.60 18.43 0.70
N GLY A 234 5.92 18.32 0.89
CA GLY A 234 6.55 17.15 1.49
C GLY A 234 6.07 16.90 2.91
N ALA A 235 5.97 17.94 3.76
CA ALA A 235 5.45 17.80 5.11
C ALA A 235 3.99 17.33 5.15
N ILE A 236 3.13 17.89 4.30
CA ILE A 236 1.71 17.49 4.21
C ILE A 236 1.61 16.03 3.76
N LEU A 237 2.34 15.64 2.70
CA LEU A 237 2.32 14.27 2.22
C LEU A 237 2.85 13.29 3.27
N GLY A 238 3.96 13.60 3.94
CA GLY A 238 4.52 12.77 5.00
C GLY A 238 3.57 12.63 6.19
N LEU A 239 2.84 13.69 6.54
CA LEU A 239 1.84 13.65 7.60
C LEU A 239 0.65 12.75 7.22
N LEU A 240 0.17 12.84 5.97
CA LEU A 240 -0.88 11.97 5.45
C LEU A 240 -0.45 10.50 5.47
N ILE A 241 0.73 10.19 4.94
CA ILE A 241 1.26 8.82 4.92
C ILE A 241 1.48 8.29 6.33
N GLY A 242 2.11 9.05 7.21
CA GLY A 242 2.42 8.62 8.57
C GLY A 242 1.17 8.35 9.41
N ILE A 243 0.15 9.21 9.32
CA ILE A 243 -1.14 8.99 10.01
C ILE A 243 -1.86 7.78 9.42
N ALA A 244 -1.98 7.69 8.09
CA ALA A 244 -2.68 6.58 7.46
C ALA A 244 -2.01 5.22 7.69
N GLY A 245 -0.67 5.18 7.68
CA GLY A 245 0.09 3.97 8.03
C GLY A 245 -0.17 3.54 9.47
N LEU A 246 -0.13 4.49 10.42
CA LEU A 246 -0.43 4.21 11.83
C LEU A 246 -1.87 3.70 12.02
N LEU A 247 -2.86 4.33 11.38
CA LEU A 247 -4.25 3.90 11.43
C LEU A 247 -4.47 2.54 10.78
N GLY A 248 -3.73 2.23 9.71
CA GLY A 248 -3.76 0.92 9.05
C GLY A 248 -3.33 -0.21 9.98
N ASP A 249 -2.18 -0.07 10.63
CA ASP A 249 -1.69 -1.05 11.61
C ASP A 249 -2.61 -1.19 12.82
N LEU A 250 -3.21 -0.09 13.30
CA LEU A 250 -4.19 -0.15 14.38
C LEU A 250 -5.48 -0.86 13.94
N THR A 251 -5.93 -0.64 12.70
CA THR A 251 -7.11 -1.31 12.14
C THR A 251 -6.89 -2.81 12.04
N GLU A 252 -5.72 -3.23 11.57
CA GLU A 252 -5.35 -4.63 11.43
C GLU A 252 -5.16 -5.29 12.80
N SER A 253 -4.52 -4.60 13.74
CA SER A 253 -4.44 -5.02 15.14
C SER A 253 -5.82 -5.19 15.78
N MET A 254 -6.76 -4.27 15.51
CA MET A 254 -8.14 -4.35 15.99
C MET A 254 -8.85 -5.60 15.43
N MET A 255 -8.75 -5.86 14.13
CA MET A 255 -9.33 -7.05 13.50
C MET A 255 -8.80 -8.36 14.11
N LYS A 256 -7.49 -8.44 14.38
CA LYS A 256 -6.87 -9.62 15.02
C LYS A 256 -7.40 -9.85 16.43
N ARG A 257 -7.45 -8.78 17.25
CA ARG A 257 -7.95 -8.86 18.63
C ARG A 257 -9.43 -9.23 18.67
N ASP A 258 -10.23 -8.68 17.75
CA ASP A 258 -11.63 -9.03 17.63
C ASP A 258 -11.80 -10.51 17.24
N ALA A 259 -11.03 -11.01 16.28
CA ALA A 259 -11.03 -12.42 15.87
C ALA A 259 -10.44 -13.39 16.93
N GLY A 260 -9.93 -12.89 18.07
CA GLY A 260 -9.35 -13.72 19.13
C GLY A 260 -7.99 -14.32 18.78
N VAL A 261 -7.37 -13.90 17.67
CA VAL A 261 -6.06 -14.38 17.21
C VAL A 261 -4.99 -13.30 17.37
N LYS A 262 -3.73 -13.70 17.37
CA LYS A 262 -2.60 -12.77 17.51
C LYS A 262 -1.97 -12.36 16.19
N ASP A 263 -1.91 -13.30 15.25
CA ASP A 263 -1.30 -13.13 13.93
C ASP A 263 -2.41 -13.40 12.88
N SER A 264 -2.43 -12.66 11.77
CA SER A 264 -3.48 -12.76 10.73
C SER A 264 -3.40 -14.04 9.89
N GLY A 265 -2.22 -14.66 9.83
CA GLY A 265 -1.99 -15.91 9.11
C GLY A 265 -0.64 -16.55 9.44
N GLN A 266 -0.39 -17.73 8.86
CA GLN A 266 0.90 -18.45 8.94
C GLN A 266 1.51 -18.71 7.55
N ILE A 267 1.01 -18.04 6.51
CA ILE A 267 1.38 -18.32 5.11
C ILE A 267 2.89 -18.14 4.90
N MET A 268 3.53 -17.21 5.60
CA MET A 268 4.99 -17.11 5.63
C MET A 268 5.55 -17.73 6.93
N PRO A 269 6.25 -18.88 6.86
CA PRO A 269 6.80 -19.55 8.03
C PRO A 269 7.83 -18.67 8.75
N GLY A 270 7.50 -18.23 9.97
CA GLY A 270 8.33 -17.39 10.83
C GLY A 270 8.03 -15.88 10.79
N HIS A 271 7.04 -15.46 9.99
CA HIS A 271 6.91 -14.07 9.49
C HIS A 271 5.59 -13.37 9.72
N GLY A 272 4.62 -14.06 10.34
CA GLY A 272 3.25 -13.60 10.44
C GLY A 272 2.50 -13.73 9.12
N GLY A 273 1.35 -13.08 9.04
CA GLY A 273 0.57 -12.97 7.81
C GLY A 273 1.18 -12.01 6.80
N ILE A 274 0.76 -12.12 5.54
CA ILE A 274 0.97 -11.09 4.53
C ILE A 274 0.19 -9.82 4.90
N LEU A 275 -0.99 -9.97 5.51
CA LEU A 275 -1.82 -8.87 5.99
C LEU A 275 -1.13 -8.09 7.14
N ASP A 276 -0.39 -8.77 8.02
CA ASP A 276 0.43 -8.16 9.08
C ASP A 276 1.55 -7.25 8.52
N ARG A 277 1.90 -7.41 7.24
CA ARG A 277 2.92 -6.60 6.54
C ARG A 277 2.28 -5.60 5.59
N ALA A 278 0.98 -5.75 5.40
CA ALA A 278 0.19 -5.00 4.45
C ALA A 278 -0.48 -3.77 5.02
N ASP A 279 -0.77 -3.85 6.30
CA ASP A 279 -1.58 -2.92 7.07
C ASP A 279 -1.29 -1.44 6.77
N SER A 280 -0.02 -1.06 6.68
CA SER A 280 0.42 0.32 6.54
C SER A 280 0.35 0.83 5.10
N TYR A 281 0.50 -0.04 4.09
CA TYR A 281 0.44 0.40 2.70
C TYR A 281 -0.98 0.44 2.12
N VAL A 282 -1.94 -0.25 2.75
CA VAL A 282 -3.33 -0.30 2.27
C VAL A 282 -3.94 1.11 2.27
N PHE A 283 -3.95 1.81 3.41
CA PHE A 283 -4.57 3.14 3.50
C PHE A 283 -3.73 4.27 2.90
N THR A 284 -2.42 4.10 2.77
CA THR A 284 -1.53 5.14 2.26
C THR A 284 -1.59 5.27 0.73
N ALA A 285 -1.84 4.17 0.01
CA ALA A 285 -1.92 4.14 -1.46
C ALA A 285 -2.85 5.22 -2.07
N PRO A 286 -4.14 5.34 -1.69
CA PRO A 286 -5.02 6.35 -2.25
C PRO A 286 -4.59 7.77 -1.91
N LEU A 287 -4.03 7.99 -0.71
CA LEU A 287 -3.58 9.32 -0.29
C LEU A 287 -2.39 9.78 -1.14
N VAL A 288 -1.43 8.89 -1.39
CA VAL A 288 -0.30 9.18 -2.28
C VAL A 288 -0.81 9.47 -3.70
N TYR A 289 -1.70 8.62 -4.23
CA TYR A 289 -2.26 8.79 -5.58
C TYR A 289 -2.94 10.16 -5.74
N TYR A 290 -3.92 10.47 -4.89
CA TYR A 290 -4.67 11.73 -5.02
C TYR A 290 -3.84 12.96 -4.67
N PHE A 291 -2.85 12.85 -3.79
CA PHE A 291 -1.92 13.95 -3.56
C PHE A 291 -1.15 14.31 -4.84
N ILE A 292 -0.67 13.29 -5.56
CA ILE A 292 0.09 13.48 -6.80
C ILE A 292 -0.81 13.92 -7.96
N THR A 293 -2.02 13.35 -8.10
CA THR A 293 -2.88 13.64 -9.27
C THR A 293 -3.76 14.86 -9.10
N LEU A 294 -4.14 15.24 -7.87
CA LEU A 294 -5.04 16.36 -7.60
C LEU A 294 -4.32 17.53 -6.94
N ILE A 295 -3.59 17.31 -5.85
CA ILE A 295 -3.04 18.41 -5.03
C ILE A 295 -1.83 19.04 -5.72
N LEU A 296 -0.87 18.23 -6.15
CA LEU A 296 0.38 18.70 -6.75
C LEU A 296 0.15 19.57 -8.01
N PRO A 297 -0.74 19.22 -8.97
CA PRO A 297 -0.98 20.04 -10.16
C PRO A 297 -1.69 21.36 -9.86
N ILE A 298 -2.55 21.40 -8.83
CA ILE A 298 -3.24 22.65 -8.42
C ILE A 298 -2.21 23.67 -7.91
N VAL A 299 -1.28 23.23 -7.07
CA VAL A 299 -0.25 24.10 -6.49
C VAL A 299 0.71 24.58 -7.58
N HIS A 300 1.06 23.72 -8.53
CA HIS A 300 1.94 24.11 -9.63
C HIS A 300 1.33 25.17 -10.56
N LYS A 301 0.01 25.15 -10.77
CA LYS A 301 -0.69 26.18 -11.56
C LYS A 301 -0.79 27.54 -10.83
N ALA A 302 -0.64 27.55 -9.51
CA ALA A 302 -0.80 28.75 -8.69
C ALA A 302 0.52 29.48 -8.38
N SER A 303 1.67 28.85 -8.68
CA SER A 303 3.03 29.37 -8.49
C SER A 303 3.65 29.87 -9.78
#